data_AF-A0A7C8HHG7-F1
#
_entry.id   AF-A0A7C8HHG7-F1
#
_cell.length_a   1.000
_cell.length_b   1.000
_cell.length_c   1.000
_cell.angle_alpha   90.00
_cell.angle_beta   90.00
_cell.angle_gamma   90.00
#
_symmetry.space_group_name_H-M   'P 1'
#
loop_
_entity.id
_entity.type
_entity.pdbx_description
1 polymer ?
#
loop_
_entity_poly.entity_id
_entity_poly.type
_entity_poly.pdbx_seq_one_letter_code
_entity_poly.pdbx_strand_id
1 'polypeptide(L)'
;MKIARSGLREIPAIDEINLVYYCLVSYIYLMSPKPAPEGRRKRRAHARPDEILDAALAAFIEKGFDATRMEDVAARAGLSKAGVYLYFESKDALLKALIVREVAPIAQRAEALAIAGAEDPEATLRAIATLALSRLFDPRVFAVPHLLISISSRFPEIVAFYRAEVIERARGAITSIIRAGIAKGVFRDIDPDIAMRLFVGPFMFEALWRHVFAGEPGIRHSDDILDLILSMLRKEAAR
;
A
#
# COMPACT_ATOMS: atom_id res chain seq x y z
N MET A 1 -38.14 41.76 -9.22
CA MET A 1 -37.49 40.66 -9.96
C MET A 1 -36.73 39.81 -8.95
N LYS A 2 -37.31 38.66 -8.55
CA LYS A 2 -36.82 37.81 -7.45
C LYS A 2 -35.71 36.89 -7.96
N ILE A 3 -34.53 36.93 -7.35
CA ILE A 3 -33.43 36.00 -7.61
C ILE A 3 -33.67 34.76 -6.74
N ALA A 4 -33.96 33.63 -7.38
CA ALA A 4 -34.18 32.36 -6.71
C ALA A 4 -32.86 31.77 -6.20
N ARG A 5 -32.74 31.62 -4.87
CA ARG A 5 -31.78 30.72 -4.22
C ARG A 5 -32.37 29.31 -4.30
N SER A 6 -31.71 28.38 -4.98
CA SER A 6 -32.11 26.97 -5.00
C SER A 6 -30.96 26.12 -5.51
N GLY A 7 -30.41 25.26 -4.64
CA GLY A 7 -29.63 24.10 -5.07
C GLY A 7 -28.17 24.01 -4.63
N LEU A 8 -27.80 24.51 -3.44
CA LEU A 8 -26.59 24.00 -2.79
C LEU A 8 -26.92 22.60 -2.26
N ARG A 9 -26.57 21.56 -3.05
CA ARG A 9 -26.51 20.19 -2.54
C ARG A 9 -25.45 20.17 -1.44
N GLU A 10 -25.83 19.72 -0.26
CA GLU A 10 -24.92 19.49 0.84
C GLU A 10 -23.80 18.54 0.36
N ILE A 11 -22.56 19.04 0.43
CA ILE A 11 -21.35 18.26 0.17
C ILE A 11 -21.18 17.36 1.40
N PRO A 12 -21.15 16.02 1.26
CA PRO A 12 -20.92 15.15 2.40
C PRO A 12 -19.54 15.43 2.99
N ALA A 13 -19.42 15.38 4.32
CA ALA A 13 -18.18 15.61 5.04
C ALA A 13 -17.05 14.74 4.46
N ILE A 14 -16.03 15.41 3.91
CA ILE A 14 -14.87 14.79 3.30
C ILE A 14 -13.92 14.42 4.44
N ASP A 15 -13.81 13.13 4.76
CA ASP A 15 -12.72 12.62 5.59
C ASP A 15 -11.38 13.01 4.94
N GLU A 16 -10.45 13.60 5.69
CA GLU A 16 -9.19 14.18 5.19
C GLU A 16 -8.32 13.23 4.34
N ILE A 17 -8.56 11.92 4.43
CA ILE A 17 -7.96 10.87 3.58
C ILE A 17 -8.36 11.02 2.10
N ASN A 18 -9.53 11.60 1.81
CA ASN A 18 -10.02 11.80 0.45
C ASN A 18 -9.35 12.98 -0.28
N LEU A 19 -8.80 13.99 0.40
CA LEU A 19 -8.32 15.19 -0.28
C LEU A 19 -6.96 14.98 -0.99
N VAL A 20 -6.02 14.30 -0.32
CA VAL A 20 -4.74 13.88 -0.94
C VAL A 20 -5.00 12.86 -2.05
N TYR A 21 -6.00 12.01 -1.85
CA TYR A 21 -6.48 11.01 -2.80
C TYR A 21 -7.09 11.64 -4.08
N TYR A 22 -7.92 12.68 -3.97
CA TYR A 22 -8.48 13.40 -5.14
C TYR A 22 -7.42 14.18 -5.93
N CYS A 23 -6.41 14.75 -5.27
CA CYS A 23 -5.29 15.41 -5.95
C CYS A 23 -4.43 14.44 -6.77
N LEU A 24 -4.17 13.24 -6.25
CA LEU A 24 -3.34 12.22 -6.94
C LEU A 24 -4.09 11.55 -8.11
N VAL A 25 -5.36 11.19 -7.91
CA VAL A 25 -6.16 10.49 -8.94
C VAL A 25 -6.48 11.39 -10.14
N SER A 26 -6.65 12.70 -9.94
CA SER A 26 -6.93 13.64 -11.03
C SER A 26 -5.73 13.85 -11.97
N TYR A 27 -4.50 13.67 -11.49
CA TYR A 27 -3.28 13.83 -12.29
C TYR A 27 -2.93 12.56 -13.10
N ILE A 28 -3.26 11.37 -12.57
CA ILE A 28 -2.99 10.05 -13.19
C ILE A 28 -3.79 9.84 -14.49
N TYR A 29 -4.99 10.43 -14.63
CA TYR A 29 -5.84 10.23 -15.81
C TYR A 29 -5.34 10.92 -17.10
N LEU A 30 -4.34 11.81 -17.02
CA LEU A 30 -3.90 12.60 -18.18
C LEU A 30 -2.73 12.01 -18.98
N MET A 31 -1.96 11.03 -18.46
CA MET A 31 -0.70 10.62 -19.10
C MET A 31 -0.32 9.15 -18.92
N SER A 32 -0.82 8.23 -19.74
CA SER A 32 -0.23 6.87 -19.83
C SER A 32 -0.41 6.20 -21.19
N PRO A 33 0.70 5.84 -21.89
CA PRO A 33 0.71 4.87 -22.97
C PRO A 33 1.15 3.46 -22.50
N LYS A 34 0.96 2.46 -23.37
CA LYS A 34 0.83 1.01 -23.09
C LYS A 34 2.03 0.18 -23.61
N PRO A 35 2.59 -0.83 -22.91
CA PRO A 35 3.65 -1.69 -23.46
C PRO A 35 3.19 -3.10 -23.89
N ALA A 36 4.04 -3.77 -24.69
CA ALA A 36 3.78 -4.97 -25.52
C ALA A 36 4.43 -6.28 -24.98
N PRO A 37 4.04 -7.49 -25.46
CA PRO A 37 4.27 -8.76 -24.76
C PRO A 37 5.34 -9.68 -25.38
N GLU A 38 5.94 -10.58 -24.58
CA GLU A 38 6.77 -11.70 -25.07
C GLU A 38 6.51 -13.07 -24.36
N GLY A 39 6.27 -14.11 -25.19
CA GLY A 39 6.88 -15.46 -25.18
C GLY A 39 6.70 -16.46 -24.01
N ARG A 40 5.87 -17.51 -24.19
CA ARG A 40 5.64 -18.65 -23.26
C ARG A 40 6.57 -19.87 -23.48
N ARG A 41 6.88 -20.60 -22.40
CA ARG A 41 7.26 -22.04 -22.41
C ARG A 41 6.43 -22.85 -21.38
N LYS A 42 5.88 -24.00 -21.81
CA LYS A 42 4.99 -24.89 -21.04
C LYS A 42 5.75 -25.89 -20.15
N ARG A 43 5.23 -26.14 -18.94
CA ARG A 43 5.34 -27.41 -18.21
C ARG A 43 4.04 -27.66 -17.43
N ARG A 44 3.49 -28.87 -17.50
CA ARG A 44 2.30 -29.31 -16.72
C ARG A 44 2.76 -30.02 -15.45
N ALA A 45 2.25 -29.59 -14.30
CA ALA A 45 1.90 -30.35 -13.09
C ALA A 45 1.42 -29.33 -12.05
N HIS A 46 0.27 -29.57 -11.41
CA HIS A 46 -0.36 -28.76 -10.34
C HIS A 46 0.39 -27.48 -9.96
N ALA A 47 0.03 -26.35 -10.57
CA ALA A 47 0.60 -25.08 -10.15
C ALA A 47 0.24 -24.89 -8.67
N ARG A 48 1.26 -24.68 -7.83
CA ARG A 48 1.03 -24.41 -6.40
C ARG A 48 0.23 -23.10 -6.30
N PRO A 49 -0.57 -22.89 -5.24
CA PRO A 49 -1.31 -21.63 -5.05
C PRO A 49 -0.47 -20.37 -5.31
N ASP A 50 0.81 -20.39 -4.95
CA ASP A 50 1.75 -19.29 -5.22
C ASP A 50 2.01 -19.01 -6.71
N GLU A 51 2.06 -20.04 -7.56
CA GLU A 51 2.23 -19.86 -9.01
C GLU A 51 0.99 -19.22 -9.64
N ILE A 52 -0.20 -19.54 -9.11
CA ILE A 52 -1.45 -18.91 -9.52
C ILE A 52 -1.46 -17.44 -9.10
N LEU A 53 -1.02 -17.14 -7.89
CA LEU A 53 -0.92 -15.77 -7.40
C LEU A 53 0.12 -14.95 -8.18
N ASP A 54 1.27 -15.54 -8.53
CA ASP A 54 2.26 -14.89 -9.41
C ASP A 54 1.67 -14.59 -10.79
N ALA A 55 0.93 -15.54 -11.37
CA ALA A 55 0.21 -15.32 -12.62
C ALA A 55 -0.87 -14.24 -12.48
N ALA A 56 -1.61 -14.20 -11.37
CA ALA A 56 -2.65 -13.21 -11.12
C ALA A 56 -2.06 -11.81 -10.99
N LEU A 57 -1.01 -11.65 -10.18
CA LEU A 57 -0.33 -10.36 -9.99
C LEU A 57 0.20 -9.82 -11.33
N ALA A 58 0.87 -10.66 -12.11
CA ALA A 58 1.40 -10.24 -13.40
C ALA A 58 0.30 -9.89 -14.41
N ALA A 59 -0.83 -10.60 -14.39
CA ALA A 59 -1.99 -10.25 -15.22
C ALA A 59 -2.63 -8.92 -14.79
N PHE A 60 -2.77 -8.68 -13.49
CA PHE A 60 -3.31 -7.43 -12.95
C PHE A 60 -2.40 -6.24 -13.24
N ILE A 61 -1.08 -6.40 -13.18
CA ILE A 61 -0.13 -5.33 -13.54
C ILE A 61 -0.26 -4.98 -15.04
N GLU A 62 -0.35 -5.98 -15.91
CA GLU A 62 -0.37 -5.76 -17.37
C GLU A 62 -1.71 -5.19 -17.88
N LYS A 63 -2.83 -5.70 -17.36
CA LYS A 63 -4.17 -5.41 -17.89
C LYS A 63 -5.02 -4.55 -16.97
N GLY A 64 -4.58 -4.33 -15.73
CA GLY A 64 -5.43 -3.81 -14.65
C GLY A 64 -6.35 -4.89 -14.09
N PHE A 65 -6.94 -4.60 -12.92
CA PHE A 65 -7.82 -5.54 -12.23
C PHE A 65 -9.09 -5.84 -13.04
N ASP A 66 -9.77 -4.83 -13.59
CA ASP A 66 -11.07 -5.02 -14.27
C ASP A 66 -10.98 -5.84 -15.54
N ALA A 67 -10.01 -5.51 -16.41
CA ALA A 67 -9.86 -6.17 -17.71
C ALA A 67 -9.26 -7.57 -17.59
N THR A 68 -8.67 -7.92 -16.44
CA THR A 68 -8.20 -9.29 -16.18
C THR A 68 -9.38 -10.21 -15.90
N ARG A 69 -9.45 -11.32 -16.63
CA ARG A 69 -10.40 -12.42 -16.39
C ARG A 69 -9.70 -13.60 -15.69
N MET A 70 -10.47 -14.45 -15.02
CA MET A 70 -9.93 -15.67 -14.39
C MET A 70 -9.27 -16.60 -15.42
N GLU A 71 -9.75 -16.60 -16.65
CA GLU A 71 -9.18 -17.33 -17.78
C GLU A 71 -7.81 -16.81 -18.20
N ASP A 72 -7.56 -15.50 -18.09
CA ASP A 72 -6.24 -14.91 -18.34
C ASP A 72 -5.22 -15.43 -17.33
N VAL A 73 -5.62 -15.47 -16.06
CA VAL A 73 -4.80 -16.00 -14.96
C VAL A 73 -4.52 -17.49 -15.17
N ALA A 74 -5.55 -18.29 -15.47
CA ALA A 74 -5.41 -19.71 -15.75
C ALA A 74 -4.46 -19.97 -16.92
N ALA A 75 -4.65 -19.25 -18.04
CA ALA A 75 -3.81 -19.39 -19.21
C ALA A 75 -2.35 -19.00 -18.92
N ARG A 76 -2.11 -17.98 -18.07
CA ARG A 76 -0.76 -17.58 -17.64
C ARG A 76 -0.14 -18.61 -16.69
N ALA A 77 -0.90 -19.16 -15.74
CA ALA A 77 -0.47 -20.22 -14.82
C ALA A 77 -0.31 -21.60 -15.50
N GLY A 78 -0.64 -21.73 -16.80
CA GLY A 78 -0.60 -23.02 -17.49
C GLY A 78 -1.67 -24.01 -17.02
N LEU A 79 -2.73 -23.52 -16.38
CA LEU A 79 -3.84 -24.30 -15.84
C LEU A 79 -5.11 -24.18 -16.70
N SER A 80 -6.03 -25.13 -16.50
CA SER A 80 -7.41 -24.95 -16.96
C SER A 80 -8.14 -23.94 -16.07
N LYS A 81 -9.24 -23.37 -16.57
CA LYS A 81 -10.15 -22.54 -15.76
C LYS A 81 -10.53 -23.28 -14.47
N ALA A 82 -11.07 -24.50 -14.59
CA ALA A 82 -11.42 -25.33 -13.43
C ALA A 82 -10.24 -25.51 -12.45
N GLY A 83 -9.00 -25.67 -12.95
CA GLY A 83 -7.81 -25.79 -12.11
C GLY A 83 -7.52 -24.58 -11.22
N VAL A 84 -7.75 -23.35 -11.70
CA VAL A 84 -7.62 -22.14 -10.87
C VAL A 84 -8.76 -22.02 -9.87
N TYR A 85 -9.99 -22.33 -10.29
CA TYR A 85 -11.18 -22.25 -9.44
C TYR A 85 -11.18 -23.27 -8.29
N LEU A 86 -10.35 -24.32 -8.34
CA LEU A 86 -10.13 -25.22 -7.19
C LEU A 86 -9.41 -24.53 -6.01
N TYR A 87 -8.65 -23.46 -6.28
CA TYR A 87 -7.90 -22.72 -5.26
C TYR A 87 -8.49 -21.35 -4.96
N PHE A 88 -9.04 -20.68 -5.98
CA PHE A 88 -9.56 -19.32 -5.84
C PHE A 88 -10.90 -19.19 -6.57
N GLU A 89 -11.95 -19.00 -5.78
CA GLU A 89 -13.33 -19.00 -6.23
C GLU A 89 -13.68 -17.78 -7.10
N SER A 90 -12.91 -16.70 -6.98
CA SER A 90 -13.14 -15.45 -7.70
C SER A 90 -11.85 -14.63 -7.90
N LYS A 91 -11.95 -13.62 -8.77
CA LYS A 91 -10.89 -12.63 -8.98
C LYS A 91 -10.61 -11.80 -7.71
N ASP A 92 -11.65 -11.54 -6.93
CA ASP A 92 -11.56 -10.84 -5.65
C ASP A 92 -10.83 -11.70 -4.61
N ALA A 93 -11.10 -13.02 -4.58
CA ALA A 93 -10.37 -13.96 -3.73
C ALA A 93 -8.87 -14.00 -4.08
N LEU A 94 -8.52 -13.95 -5.37
CA LEU A 94 -7.12 -13.81 -5.80
C LEU A 94 -6.47 -12.53 -5.28
N LEU A 95 -7.15 -11.38 -5.38
CA LEU A 95 -6.58 -10.12 -4.91
C LEU A 95 -6.46 -10.08 -3.39
N LYS A 96 -7.44 -10.61 -2.64
CA LYS A 96 -7.33 -10.77 -1.18
C LYS A 96 -6.16 -11.68 -0.79
N ALA A 97 -5.96 -12.78 -1.50
CA ALA A 97 -4.81 -13.65 -1.28
C ALA A 97 -3.48 -12.96 -1.61
N LEU A 98 -3.42 -12.12 -2.65
CA LEU A 98 -2.25 -11.29 -2.95
C LEU A 98 -1.97 -10.27 -1.84
N ILE A 99 -2.99 -9.64 -1.26
CA ILE A 99 -2.84 -8.75 -0.11
C ILE A 99 -2.19 -9.49 1.06
N VAL A 100 -2.70 -10.68 1.39
CA VAL A 100 -2.18 -11.51 2.48
C VAL A 100 -0.75 -11.97 2.20
N ARG A 101 -0.42 -12.32 0.95
CA ARG A 101 0.91 -12.82 0.60
C ARG A 101 1.97 -11.72 0.51
N GLU A 102 1.66 -10.61 -0.15
CA GLU A 102 2.65 -9.61 -0.54
C GLU A 102 2.78 -8.48 0.49
N VAL A 103 1.67 -8.03 1.09
CA VAL A 103 1.65 -6.76 1.86
C VAL A 103 1.41 -6.98 3.36
N ALA A 104 0.52 -7.90 3.74
CA ALA A 104 0.25 -8.20 5.14
C ALA A 104 1.51 -8.58 5.97
N PRO A 105 2.54 -9.26 5.42
CA PRO A 105 3.76 -9.56 6.18
C PRO A 105 4.51 -8.31 6.66
N ILE A 106 4.37 -7.17 5.97
CA ILE A 106 4.98 -5.90 6.39
C ILE A 106 4.35 -5.43 7.70
N ALA A 107 3.01 -5.44 7.78
CA ALA A 107 2.28 -5.06 8.98
C ALA A 107 2.56 -6.02 10.15
N GLN A 108 2.52 -7.33 9.90
CA GLN A 108 2.83 -8.35 10.91
C GLN A 108 4.24 -8.21 11.48
N ARG A 109 5.21 -7.90 10.62
CA ARG A 109 6.60 -7.69 11.04
C ARG A 109 6.75 -6.38 11.83
N ALA A 110 6.01 -5.32 11.46
CA ALA A 110 5.97 -4.09 12.23
C ALA A 110 5.36 -4.31 13.64
N GLU A 111 4.30 -5.11 13.75
CA GLU A 111 3.73 -5.51 15.04
C GLU A 111 4.75 -6.27 15.90
N ALA A 112 5.44 -7.25 15.30
CA ALA A 112 6.49 -8.00 16.01
C ALA A 112 7.63 -7.09 16.51
N LEU A 113 8.06 -6.13 15.70
CA LEU A 113 9.05 -5.13 16.10
C LEU A 113 8.52 -4.23 17.21
N ALA A 114 7.26 -3.79 17.12
CA ALA A 114 6.66 -2.94 18.13
C ALA A 114 6.56 -3.62 19.51
N ILE A 115 6.23 -4.92 19.52
CA ILE A 115 6.17 -5.72 20.76
C ILE A 115 7.56 -5.86 21.39
N ALA A 116 8.59 -6.15 20.58
CA ALA A 116 9.94 -6.38 21.06
C ALA A 116 10.69 -5.09 21.43
N GLY A 117 10.36 -3.98 20.77
CA GLY A 117 11.15 -2.75 20.75
C GLY A 117 10.68 -1.62 21.68
N ALA A 118 9.81 -1.92 22.66
CA ALA A 118 9.26 -0.88 23.53
C ALA A 118 10.33 -0.13 24.35
N GLU A 119 11.51 -0.73 24.57
CA GLU A 119 12.62 -0.13 25.32
C GLU A 119 13.28 1.05 24.59
N ASP A 120 13.41 0.96 23.26
CA ASP A 120 13.96 2.01 22.40
C ASP A 120 12.98 2.33 21.25
N PRO A 121 12.04 3.28 21.48
CA PRO A 121 11.05 3.65 20.48
C PRO A 121 11.64 4.19 19.18
N GLU A 122 12.75 4.93 19.25
CA GLU A 122 13.36 5.53 18.06
C GLU A 122 14.05 4.48 17.20
N ALA A 123 14.87 3.61 17.79
CA ALA A 123 15.49 2.51 17.06
C ALA A 123 14.43 1.58 16.45
N THR A 124 13.30 1.39 17.14
CA THR A 124 12.20 0.56 16.65
C THR A 124 11.49 1.18 15.46
N LEU A 125 11.17 2.49 15.50
CA LEU A 125 10.63 3.17 14.32
C LEU A 125 11.62 3.14 13.15
N ARG A 126 12.92 3.31 13.41
CA ARG A 126 13.96 3.18 12.38
C ARG A 126 13.91 1.80 11.72
N ALA A 127 13.86 0.72 12.50
CA ALA A 127 13.76 -0.64 11.98
C ALA A 127 12.49 -0.87 11.15
N ILE A 128 11.34 -0.35 11.60
CA ILE A 128 10.07 -0.42 10.86
C ILE A 128 10.17 0.33 9.52
N ALA A 129 10.75 1.53 9.50
CA ALA A 129 10.95 2.30 8.27
C ALA A 129 11.89 1.58 7.30
N THR A 130 13.03 1.06 7.77
CA THR A 130 13.97 0.31 6.93
C THR A 130 13.28 -0.90 6.29
N LEU A 131 12.49 -1.64 7.06
CA LEU A 131 11.68 -2.73 6.54
C LEU A 131 10.70 -2.23 5.46
N ALA A 132 9.92 -1.19 5.76
CA ALA A 132 8.92 -0.65 4.84
C ALA A 132 9.55 -0.19 3.52
N LEU A 133 10.63 0.58 3.58
CA LEU A 133 11.38 1.07 2.41
C LEU A 133 11.92 -0.09 1.57
N SER A 134 12.54 -1.09 2.20
CA SER A 134 13.08 -2.26 1.48
C SER A 134 12.01 -3.02 0.71
N ARG A 135 10.78 -3.07 1.25
CA ARG A 135 9.66 -3.80 0.66
C ARG A 135 8.90 -2.98 -0.37
N LEU A 136 8.63 -1.71 -0.09
CA LEU A 136 7.92 -0.82 -1.01
C LEU A 136 8.73 -0.51 -2.27
N PHE A 137 10.05 -0.69 -2.24
CA PHE A 137 10.89 -0.58 -3.44
C PHE A 137 10.84 -1.83 -4.33
N ASP A 138 10.25 -2.93 -3.87
CA ASP A 138 9.93 -4.06 -4.73
C ASP A 138 8.67 -3.73 -5.55
N PRO A 139 8.74 -3.71 -6.90
CA PRO A 139 7.59 -3.40 -7.75
C PRO A 139 6.43 -4.40 -7.56
N ARG A 140 6.71 -5.66 -7.17
CA ARG A 140 5.68 -6.67 -6.91
C ARG A 140 4.86 -6.32 -5.67
N VAL A 141 5.54 -5.87 -4.62
CA VAL A 141 4.90 -5.47 -3.37
C VAL A 141 4.08 -4.19 -3.58
N PHE A 142 4.66 -3.19 -4.25
CA PHE A 142 3.98 -1.92 -4.52
C PHE A 142 2.82 -2.02 -5.51
N ALA A 143 2.82 -3.03 -6.39
CA ALA A 143 1.71 -3.27 -7.32
C ALA A 143 0.37 -3.47 -6.60
N VAL A 144 0.34 -4.08 -5.41
CA VAL A 144 -0.90 -4.32 -4.66
C VAL A 144 -1.56 -3.01 -4.16
N PRO A 145 -0.88 -2.12 -3.39
CA PRO A 145 -1.46 -0.84 -3.02
C PRO A 145 -1.79 0.03 -4.24
N HIS A 146 -0.98 -0.02 -5.31
CA HIS A 146 -1.29 0.68 -6.55
C HIS A 146 -2.60 0.19 -7.20
N LEU A 147 -2.79 -1.13 -7.30
CA LEU A 147 -4.04 -1.72 -7.79
C LEU A 147 -5.23 -1.31 -6.92
N LEU A 148 -5.08 -1.33 -5.59
CA LEU A 148 -6.13 -0.93 -4.66
C LEU A 148 -6.59 0.51 -4.85
N ILE A 149 -5.65 1.44 -5.09
CA ILE A 149 -5.98 2.84 -5.40
C ILE A 149 -6.89 2.89 -6.64
N SER A 150 -6.56 2.14 -7.70
CA SER A 150 -7.30 2.14 -8.96
C SER A 150 -8.72 1.52 -8.89
N ILE A 151 -9.00 0.70 -7.87
CA ILE A 151 -10.28 -0.03 -7.75
C ILE A 151 -11.13 0.40 -6.56
N SER A 152 -10.60 1.26 -5.69
CA SER A 152 -11.14 1.51 -4.34
C SER A 152 -12.60 1.98 -4.32
N SER A 153 -13.02 2.81 -5.28
CA SER A 153 -14.41 3.28 -5.38
C SER A 153 -15.41 2.21 -5.84
N ARG A 154 -14.93 1.14 -6.46
CA ARG A 154 -15.76 0.10 -7.10
C ARG A 154 -15.80 -1.20 -6.31
N PHE A 155 -14.77 -1.47 -5.50
CA PHE A 155 -14.63 -2.70 -4.72
C PHE A 155 -14.40 -2.40 -3.23
N PRO A 156 -15.40 -1.82 -2.53
CA PRO A 156 -15.27 -1.39 -1.14
C PRO A 156 -14.91 -2.54 -0.18
N GLU A 157 -15.39 -3.75 -0.45
CA GLU A 157 -15.09 -4.95 0.35
C GLU A 157 -13.60 -5.35 0.31
N ILE A 158 -12.93 -5.14 -0.82
CA ILE A 158 -11.49 -5.42 -0.95
C ILE A 158 -10.70 -4.34 -0.20
N VAL A 159 -11.13 -3.08 -0.27
CA VAL A 159 -10.52 -1.98 0.49
C VAL A 159 -10.69 -2.19 2.00
N ALA A 160 -11.89 -2.60 2.44
CA ALA A 160 -12.16 -2.91 3.84
C ALA A 160 -11.26 -4.05 4.33
N PHE A 161 -11.09 -5.10 3.53
CA PHE A 161 -10.18 -6.20 3.82
C PHE A 161 -8.72 -5.72 3.92
N TYR A 162 -8.24 -4.93 2.94
CA TYR A 162 -6.89 -4.36 2.98
C TYR A 162 -6.67 -3.47 4.21
N ARG A 163 -7.66 -2.64 4.55
CA ARG A 163 -7.63 -1.80 5.74
C ARG A 163 -7.44 -2.64 7.00
N ALA A 164 -8.26 -3.67 7.19
CA ALA A 164 -8.19 -4.54 8.36
C ALA A 164 -6.89 -5.34 8.44
N GLU A 165 -6.47 -5.94 7.32
CA GLU A 165 -5.33 -6.86 7.30
C GLU A 165 -3.96 -6.16 7.29
N VAL A 166 -3.91 -4.91 6.84
CA VAL A 166 -2.64 -4.18 6.63
C VAL A 166 -2.64 -2.84 7.36
N ILE A 167 -3.57 -1.94 7.04
CA ILE A 167 -3.50 -0.54 7.48
C ILE A 167 -3.69 -0.41 9.00
N GLU A 168 -4.73 -1.03 9.56
CA GLU A 168 -5.03 -0.91 10.99
C GLU A 168 -3.97 -1.60 11.85
N ARG A 169 -3.42 -2.71 11.38
CA ARG A 169 -2.29 -3.42 12.03
C ARG A 169 -1.03 -2.57 12.06
N ALA A 170 -0.62 -2.04 10.89
CA ALA A 170 0.54 -1.16 10.81
C ALA A 170 0.34 0.13 11.62
N ARG A 171 -0.86 0.71 11.58
CA ARG A 171 -1.23 1.87 12.39
C ARG A 171 -1.10 1.56 13.88
N GLY A 172 -1.66 0.45 14.34
CA GLY A 172 -1.58 0.03 15.75
C GLY A 172 -0.13 -0.10 16.21
N ALA A 173 0.71 -0.78 15.44
CA ALA A 173 2.13 -0.97 15.75
C ALA A 173 2.92 0.35 15.81
N ILE A 174 2.74 1.24 14.82
CA ILE A 174 3.49 2.50 14.76
C ILE A 174 3.01 3.46 15.86
N THR A 175 1.69 3.59 16.04
CA THR A 175 1.13 4.48 17.08
C THR A 175 1.48 4.02 18.49
N SER A 176 1.58 2.70 18.75
CA SER A 176 2.02 2.21 20.07
C SER A 176 3.46 2.61 20.37
N ILE A 177 4.36 2.55 19.37
CA ILE A 177 5.74 3.00 19.54
C ILE A 177 5.84 4.51 19.70
N ILE A 178 5.08 5.29 18.93
CA ILE A 178 5.02 6.75 19.09
C ILE A 178 4.57 7.11 20.51
N ARG A 179 3.49 6.49 21.01
CA ARG A 179 3.02 6.70 22.40
C ARG A 179 4.08 6.35 23.43
N ALA A 180 4.80 5.24 23.25
CA ALA A 180 5.91 4.86 24.13
C ALA A 180 7.04 5.90 24.13
N GLY A 181 7.41 6.43 22.95
CA GLY A 181 8.41 7.48 22.83
C GLY A 181 7.98 8.81 23.44
N ILE A 182 6.70 9.18 23.33
CA ILE A 182 6.13 10.35 24.02
C ILE A 182 6.22 10.17 25.54
N ALA A 183 5.77 9.03 26.06
CA ALA A 183 5.80 8.74 27.50
C ALA A 183 7.23 8.75 28.08
N LYS A 184 8.23 8.36 27.28
CA LYS A 184 9.65 8.41 27.64
C LYS A 184 10.30 9.77 27.41
N GLY A 185 9.59 10.74 26.84
CA GLY A 185 10.12 12.05 26.50
C GLY A 185 11.11 12.07 25.33
N VAL A 186 11.19 10.98 24.55
CA VAL A 186 12.03 10.86 23.34
C VAL A 186 11.37 11.61 22.18
N PHE A 187 10.04 11.50 22.04
CA PHE A 187 9.26 12.18 21.02
C PHE A 187 8.49 13.38 21.57
N ARG A 188 8.18 14.32 20.67
CA ARG A 188 7.31 15.48 20.94
C ARG A 188 5.91 15.01 21.33
N ASP A 189 5.23 15.78 22.18
CA ASP A 189 3.83 15.55 22.50
C ASP A 189 2.95 15.99 21.32
N ILE A 190 2.70 15.04 20.42
CA ILE A 190 1.90 15.20 19.21
C ILE A 190 0.89 14.05 19.13
N ASP A 191 -0.25 14.28 18.51
CA ASP A 191 -1.22 13.24 18.22
C ASP A 191 -0.53 12.04 17.50
N PRO A 192 -0.57 10.83 18.07
CA PRO A 192 0.11 9.66 17.50
C PRO A 192 -0.38 9.27 16.10
N ASP A 193 -1.66 9.47 15.79
CA ASP A 193 -2.21 9.19 14.47
C ASP A 193 -1.71 10.20 13.43
N ILE A 194 -1.57 11.48 13.80
CA ILE A 194 -0.93 12.50 12.94
C ILE A 194 0.54 12.15 12.70
N ALA A 195 1.29 11.86 13.77
CA ALA A 195 2.70 11.48 13.67
C ALA A 195 2.90 10.23 12.81
N MET A 196 2.03 9.22 12.95
CA MET A 196 2.06 8.02 12.11
C MET A 196 1.84 8.35 10.63
N ARG A 197 0.87 9.20 10.28
CA ARG A 197 0.62 9.62 8.89
C ARG A 197 1.83 10.36 8.30
N LEU A 198 2.43 11.26 9.07
CA LEU A 198 3.62 12.01 8.67
C LEU A 198 4.86 11.11 8.55
N PHE A 199 4.93 10.03 9.33
CA PHE A 199 5.99 9.04 9.25
C PHE A 199 5.85 8.13 8.01
N VAL A 200 4.65 7.61 7.72
CA VAL A 200 4.42 6.67 6.61
C VAL A 200 4.32 7.38 5.25
N GLY A 201 3.73 8.58 5.22
CA GLY A 201 3.41 9.33 4.00
C GLY A 201 4.58 9.48 3.03
N PRO A 202 5.76 9.95 3.47
CA PRO A 202 6.91 10.13 2.59
C PRO A 202 7.39 8.83 1.94
N PHE A 203 7.36 7.70 2.65
CA PHE A 203 7.77 6.39 2.10
C PHE A 203 6.80 5.93 1.00
N MET A 204 5.50 6.13 1.20
CA MET A 204 4.49 5.81 0.19
C MET A 204 4.58 6.72 -1.03
N PHE A 205 4.83 8.01 -0.80
CA PHE A 205 5.02 8.98 -1.88
C PHE A 205 6.28 8.68 -2.70
N GLU A 206 7.39 8.33 -2.04
CA GLU A 206 8.63 7.93 -2.71
C GLU A 206 8.45 6.63 -3.53
N ALA A 207 7.76 5.63 -2.99
CA ALA A 207 7.45 4.41 -3.72
C ALA A 207 6.57 4.68 -4.95
N LEU A 208 5.58 5.57 -4.82
CA LEU A 208 4.77 6.03 -5.95
C LEU A 208 5.63 6.73 -6.99
N TRP A 209 6.52 7.63 -6.56
CA TRP A 209 7.42 8.37 -7.46
C TRP A 209 8.28 7.42 -8.29
N ARG A 210 8.88 6.44 -7.62
CA ARG A 210 9.79 5.47 -8.22
C ARG A 210 9.10 4.53 -9.21
N HIS A 211 7.91 4.03 -8.88
CA HIS A 211 7.26 2.98 -9.66
C HIS A 211 6.25 3.49 -10.69
N VAL A 212 5.65 4.67 -10.46
CA VAL A 212 4.63 5.23 -11.36
C VAL A 212 5.20 6.32 -12.24
N PHE A 213 6.02 7.22 -11.70
CA PHE A 213 6.53 8.36 -12.48
C PHE A 213 7.84 8.07 -13.23
N ALA A 214 8.54 6.97 -12.92
CA ALA A 214 9.52 6.20 -13.71
C ALA A 214 10.63 6.93 -14.54
N GLY A 215 10.71 8.27 -14.50
CA GLY A 215 11.63 9.09 -15.29
C GLY A 215 12.64 9.88 -14.45
N GLU A 216 12.47 9.93 -13.13
CA GLU A 216 13.41 10.54 -12.21
C GLU A 216 13.98 9.49 -11.24
N PRO A 217 15.30 9.53 -10.96
CA PRO A 217 15.86 8.68 -9.93
C PRO A 217 15.21 9.04 -8.59
N GLY A 218 14.51 8.07 -7.99
CA GLY A 218 14.03 8.20 -6.62
C GLY A 218 15.16 8.58 -5.65
N ILE A 219 14.80 8.98 -4.44
CA ILE A 219 15.75 9.39 -3.41
C ILE A 219 16.81 8.30 -3.25
N ARG A 220 18.06 8.68 -3.56
CA ARG A 220 19.19 7.75 -3.61
C ARG A 220 19.55 7.20 -2.23
N HIS A 221 19.21 7.94 -1.17
CA HIS A 221 19.58 7.64 0.21
C HIS A 221 18.31 7.63 1.05
N SER A 222 17.69 6.45 1.14
CA SER A 222 16.47 6.27 1.95
C SER A 222 16.68 6.59 3.43
N ASP A 223 17.94 6.54 3.89
CA ASP A 223 18.33 6.93 5.25
C ASP A 223 18.15 8.44 5.49
N ASP A 224 18.33 9.30 4.47
CA ASP A 224 18.13 10.75 4.61
C ASP A 224 16.66 11.09 4.87
N ILE A 225 15.73 10.38 4.21
CA ILE A 225 14.29 10.51 4.45
C ILE A 225 13.97 10.13 5.89
N LEU A 226 14.53 9.01 6.33
CA LEU A 226 14.28 8.46 7.65
C LEU A 226 14.82 9.38 8.75
N ASP A 227 16.04 9.88 8.59
CA ASP A 227 16.66 10.81 9.53
C ASP A 227 15.88 12.12 9.61
N LEU A 228 15.43 12.65 8.47
CA LEU A 228 14.59 13.85 8.43
C LEU A 228 13.26 13.62 9.16
N ILE A 229 12.56 12.52 8.88
CA ILE A 229 11.29 12.20 9.54
C ILE A 229 11.47 12.03 11.05
N LEU A 230 12.47 11.25 11.47
CA LEU A 230 12.74 11.04 12.89
C LEU A 230 13.12 12.35 13.58
N SER A 231 13.87 13.24 12.91
CA SER A 231 14.21 14.56 13.45
C SER A 231 12.98 15.42 13.74
N MET A 232 11.92 15.31 12.92
CA MET A 232 10.66 16.02 13.13
C MET A 232 9.87 15.48 14.34
N LEU A 233 10.08 14.22 14.71
CA LEU A 233 9.41 13.58 15.85
C LEU A 233 10.17 13.78 17.16
N ARG A 234 11.50 13.88 17.12
CA ARG A 234 12.34 14.05 18.31
C ARG A 234 11.97 15.30 19.09
N LYS A 235 11.86 15.17 20.41
CA LYS A 235 11.72 16.32 21.30
C LYS A 235 12.99 17.19 21.20
N GLU A 236 12.83 18.48 20.95
CA GLU A 236 13.99 19.39 21.02
C GLU A 236 14.54 19.39 22.44
N ALA A 237 15.87 19.25 22.58
CA ALA A 237 16.50 19.39 23.88
C ALA A 237 16.16 20.79 24.42
N ALA A 238 15.63 20.86 25.65
CA ALA A 238 15.42 22.13 26.32
C ALA A 238 16.78 22.85 26.37
N ARG A 239 16.86 24.02 25.73
CA ARG A 239 18.01 24.93 25.82
C ARG A 239 18.11 25.52 27.21
#